data_AF-A0A970QNG0-F1
#
_entry.id   AF-A0A970QNG0-F1
#
_cell.length_a   1.000
_cell.length_b   1.000
_cell.length_c   1.000
_cell.angle_alpha   90.00
_cell.angle_beta   90.00
_cell.angle_gamma   90.00
#
_symmetry.space_group_name_H-M   'P 1'
#
loop_
_entity.id
_entity.type
_entity.pdbx_description
1 polymer ?
#
loop_
_entity_poly.entity_id
_entity_poly.type
_entity_poly.pdbx_seq_one_letter_code
_entity_poly.pdbx_strand_id
1 'polypeptide(L)'
;MKADRSFEHQTHVYGRIWNSAALLLFLSFPVLCSLIFDAPIAWPAFVAGFIPTAIIFIPVTIIEFVTFVPMLGSAGSYLAFVTGNLTNLKIPCALNAMDKAG
;
A
#
# COMPACT_ATOMS: atom_id res chain seq x y z
N MET A 1 7.41 32.33 12.91
CA MET A 1 8.27 31.13 12.79
C MET A 1 7.36 29.92 12.98
N LYS A 2 6.87 29.31 11.89
CA LYS A 2 5.97 28.14 11.98
C LYS A 2 6.77 27.02 12.64
N ALA A 3 6.25 26.45 13.72
CA ALA A 3 6.87 25.32 14.40
C ALA A 3 7.08 24.21 13.37
N ASP A 4 8.34 23.98 13.02
CA ASP A 4 8.75 23.01 12.02
C ASP A 4 8.44 21.63 12.58
N ARG A 5 7.30 21.04 12.19
CA ARG A 5 7.03 19.65 12.55
C ARG A 5 8.12 18.83 11.88
N SER A 6 8.90 18.12 12.70
CA SER A 6 9.95 17.21 12.24
C SER A 6 9.52 16.45 10.98
N PHE A 7 10.38 16.40 9.97
CA PHE A 7 10.13 15.77 8.67
C PHE A 7 9.44 14.41 8.80
N GLU A 8 9.92 13.56 9.71
CA GLU A 8 9.32 12.25 10.01
C GLU A 8 7.85 12.34 10.43
N HIS A 9 7.52 13.30 11.30
CA HIS A 9 6.14 13.48 11.74
C HIS A 9 5.23 13.91 10.58
N GLN A 10 5.70 14.79 9.70
CA GLN A 10 4.93 15.18 8.52
C GLN A 10 4.77 14.01 7.55
N THR A 11 5.83 13.24 7.30
CA THR A 11 5.82 12.05 6.45
C THR A 11 4.79 11.03 6.92
N HIS A 12 4.71 10.75 8.22
CA HIS A 12 3.69 9.84 8.75
C HIS A 12 2.26 10.39 8.63
N VAL A 13 2.05 11.69 8.83
CA VAL A 13 0.73 12.32 8.68
C VAL A 13 0.26 12.22 7.24
N TYR A 14 1.07 12.67 6.28
CA TYR A 14 0.74 12.62 4.86
C TYR A 14 0.63 11.18 4.36
N GLY A 15 1.53 10.30 4.79
CA GLY A 15 1.53 8.88 4.42
C GLY A 15 0.24 8.17 4.83
N ARG A 16 -0.27 8.43 6.04
CA ARG A 16 -1.54 7.87 6.52
C ARG A 16 -2.74 8.41 5.74
N ILE A 17 -2.79 9.73 5.51
CA ILE A 17 -3.87 10.35 4.73
C ILE A 17 -3.91 9.75 3.32
N TRP A 18 -2.77 9.68 2.65
CA TRP A 18 -2.68 9.14 1.30
C TRP A 18 -3.04 7.66 1.23
N ASN A 19 -2.54 6.85 2.17
CA ASN A 19 -2.86 5.43 2.20
C ASN A 19 -4.35 5.17 2.46
N SER A 20 -4.96 5.92 3.39
CA SER A 20 -6.41 5.85 3.62
C SER A 20 -7.22 6.30 2.40
N ALA A 21 -6.80 7.36 1.70
CA ALA A 21 -7.45 7.82 0.49
C ALA A 21 -7.37 6.78 -0.65
N ALA A 22 -6.20 6.16 -0.84
CA ALA A 22 -6.01 5.10 -1.83
C ALA A 22 -6.86 3.86 -1.52
N LEU A 23 -6.92 3.44 -0.25
CA LEU A 23 -7.78 2.34 0.19
C LEU A 23 -9.25 2.64 -0.13
N LEU A 24 -9.73 3.85 0.17
CA LEU A 24 -11.09 4.27 -0.16
C LEU A 24 -11.33 4.24 -1.66
N LEU A 25 -10.37 4.69 -2.46
CA LEU A 25 -10.47 4.65 -3.92
C LEU A 25 -10.58 3.21 -4.45
N PHE A 26 -9.74 2.30 -3.97
CA PHE A 26 -9.80 0.88 -4.37
C PHE A 26 -11.10 0.19 -3.95
N LEU A 27 -11.63 0.50 -2.77
CA LEU A 27 -12.92 -0.02 -2.32
C LEU A 27 -14.10 0.65 -3.04
N SER A 28 -13.96 1.92 -3.43
CA SER A 28 -15.02 2.65 -4.14
C SER A 28 -15.29 2.06 -5.52
N PHE A 29 -14.26 1.56 -6.21
CA PHE A 29 -14.42 1.00 -7.56
C PHE A 29 -15.43 -0.17 -7.63
N PRO A 30 -15.28 -1.29 -6.90
CA PRO A 30 -16.24 -2.38 -6.94
C PRO A 30 -17.62 -1.97 -6.42
N VAL A 31 -17.69 -1.06 -5.44
CA VAL A 31 -18.96 -0.54 -4.91
C VAL A 31 -19.70 0.28 -5.97
N LEU A 32 -19.01 1.21 -6.65
CA LEU A 32 -19.59 2.02 -7.70
C LEU A 32 -20.01 1.16 -8.90
N CYS A 33 -19.21 0.16 -9.28
CA CYS A 33 -19.60 -0.80 -10.31
C CYS A 33 -20.87 -1.56 -9.91
N SER A 34 -20.96 -2.05 -8.68
CA SER A 34 -22.16 -2.75 -8.19
C SER A 34 -23.40 -1.85 -8.24
N LEU A 35 -23.27 -0.56 -7.90
CA LEU A 35 -24.37 0.41 -7.94
C LEU A 35 -24.79 0.81 -9.36
N ILE A 36 -23.84 1.03 -10.27
CA ILE A 36 -24.12 1.47 -11.65
C ILE A 36 -24.75 0.35 -12.48
N PHE A 37 -24.27 -0.88 -12.30
CA PHE A 37 -24.73 -2.04 -13.08
C PHE A 37 -25.87 -2.83 -12.41
N ASP A 38 -26.39 -2.35 -11.26
CA ASP A 38 -27.41 -3.02 -10.45
C ASP A 38 -27.08 -4.50 -10.18
N ALA A 39 -25.78 -4.77 -9.98
CA ALA A 39 -25.24 -6.11 -9.83
C ALA A 39 -25.01 -6.39 -8.33
N PRO A 40 -25.88 -7.17 -7.66
CA PRO A 40 -25.72 -7.46 -6.25
C PRO A 40 -24.47 -8.30 -6.01
N ILE A 41 -23.74 -7.98 -4.94
CA ILE A 41 -22.56 -8.75 -4.54
C ILE A 41 -23.02 -10.15 -4.10
N ALA A 42 -22.58 -11.18 -4.83
CA ALA A 42 -22.79 -12.57 -4.45
C ALA A 42 -21.92 -12.92 -3.24
N TRP A 43 -22.43 -12.65 -2.04
CA TRP A 43 -21.72 -12.84 -0.76
C TRP A 43 -21.07 -14.24 -0.60
N PRO A 44 -21.73 -15.36 -0.96
CA PRO A 44 -21.10 -16.67 -0.84
C PRO A 44 -19.86 -16.83 -1.74
N ALA A 45 -19.93 -16.32 -2.97
CA ALA A 45 -18.82 -16.37 -3.92
C ALA A 45 -17.69 -15.41 -3.50
N PHE A 46 -18.03 -14.24 -2.99
CA PHE A 46 -17.05 -13.29 -2.45
C PHE A 46 -16.26 -13.90 -1.29
N VAL A 47 -16.94 -14.48 -0.30
CA VAL A 47 -16.27 -15.08 0.87
C VAL A 47 -15.43 -16.29 0.46
N ALA A 48 -15.92 -17.11 -0.46
CA ALA A 48 -15.20 -18.27 -0.97
C ALA A 48 -13.89 -17.88 -1.69
N GLY A 49 -13.86 -16.74 -2.39
CA GLY A 49 -12.63 -16.20 -2.99
C GLY A 49 -11.75 -15.43 -2.00
N PHE A 50 -12.36 -14.66 -1.09
CA PHE A 50 -11.65 -13.78 -0.17
C PHE A 50 -10.85 -14.54 0.89
N ILE A 51 -11.41 -15.60 1.47
CA ILE A 51 -10.74 -16.34 2.56
C ILE A 51 -9.40 -16.96 2.09
N PRO A 52 -9.34 -17.72 0.99
CA PRO A 52 -8.07 -18.27 0.49
C PRO A 52 -7.06 -17.18 0.15
N THR A 53 -7.50 -16.10 -0.49
CA THR A 53 -6.62 -14.97 -0.82
C THR A 53 -6.07 -14.32 0.45
N ALA A 54 -6.90 -14.06 1.46
CA ALA A 54 -6.47 -13.45 2.71
C ALA A 54 -5.42 -14.33 3.42
N ILE A 55 -5.63 -15.64 3.48
CA ILE A 55 -4.69 -16.59 4.11
C ILE A 55 -3.31 -16.53 3.46
N ILE A 56 -3.25 -16.39 2.14
CA ILE A 56 -1.97 -16.32 1.40
C ILE A 56 -1.35 -14.92 1.52
N PHE A 57 -2.14 -13.87 1.35
CA PHE A 57 -1.63 -12.51 1.24
C PHE A 57 -1.27 -11.87 2.58
N ILE A 58 -1.91 -12.24 3.69
CA ILE A 58 -1.57 -11.72 5.02
C ILE A 58 -0.10 -11.99 5.37
N PRO A 59 0.40 -13.25 5.36
CA PRO A 59 1.79 -13.53 5.71
C PRO A 59 2.77 -12.90 4.71
N VAL A 60 2.46 -12.91 3.41
CA VAL A 60 3.29 -12.26 2.38
C VAL A 60 3.45 -10.77 2.67
N THR A 61 2.35 -10.07 2.94
CA THR A 61 2.36 -8.63 3.25
C THR A 61 3.20 -8.32 4.49
N ILE A 62 3.14 -9.16 5.52
CA ILE A 62 3.94 -8.98 6.75
C ILE A 62 5.43 -9.09 6.43
N ILE A 63 5.83 -10.13 5.69
CA ILE A 63 7.23 -10.36 5.33
C ILE A 63 7.74 -9.20 4.45
N GLU A 64 6.97 -8.81 3.43
CA GLU A 64 7.33 -7.67 2.58
C GLU A 64 7.46 -6.37 3.36
N PHE A 65 6.57 -6.11 4.32
CA PHE A 65 6.65 -4.93 5.17
C PHE A 65 7.94 -4.91 6.00
N VAL A 66 8.25 -6.01 6.69
CA VAL A 66 9.45 -6.10 7.54
C VAL A 66 10.74 -5.99 6.71
N THR A 67 10.77 -6.56 5.51
CA THR A 67 11.97 -6.54 4.65
C THR A 67 12.16 -5.20 3.94
N PHE A 68 11.11 -4.60 3.38
CA PHE A 68 11.25 -3.45 2.49
C PHE A 68 11.23 -2.09 3.20
N VAL A 69 10.59 -1.98 4.37
CA VAL A 69 10.57 -0.73 5.13
C VAL A 69 11.97 -0.23 5.52
N PRO A 70 12.90 -1.06 6.06
CA PRO A 70 14.25 -0.58 6.38
C PRO A 70 15.06 -0.20 5.14
N MET A 71 14.74 -0.76 3.97
CA MET A 71 15.43 -0.45 2.71
C MET A 71 14.93 0.86 2.08
N LEU A 72 13.64 1.17 2.20
CA LEU A 72 12.99 2.32 1.53
C LEU A 72 12.82 3.55 2.44
N GLY A 73 12.93 3.38 3.77
CA GLY A 73 12.62 4.42 4.75
C GLY A 73 11.11 4.72 4.84
N SER A 74 10.72 5.60 5.77
CA SER A 74 9.32 5.92 6.07
C SER A 74 8.58 6.51 4.87
N ALA A 75 9.15 7.52 4.20
CA ALA A 75 8.56 8.19 3.04
C ALA A 75 8.45 7.27 1.81
N GLY A 76 9.51 6.53 1.51
CA GLY A 76 9.55 5.60 0.37
C GLY A 76 8.54 4.47 0.54
N SER A 77 8.42 3.93 1.76
CA SER A 77 7.50 2.84 2.07
C SER A 77 6.03 3.21 1.83
N TYR A 78 5.56 4.34 2.36
CA TYR A 78 4.15 4.74 2.18
C TYR A 78 3.75 4.86 0.71
N LEU A 79 4.63 5.42 -0.14
CA LEU A 79 4.36 5.52 -1.56
C LEU A 79 4.47 4.17 -2.26
N ALA A 80 5.49 3.37 -1.91
CA ALA A 80 5.81 2.12 -2.58
C ALA A 80 4.73 1.05 -2.37
N PHE A 81 4.16 0.95 -1.16
CA PHE A 81 3.08 0.00 -0.87
C PHE A 81 1.75 0.35 -1.56
N VAL A 82 1.44 1.63 -1.75
CA VAL A 82 0.20 2.06 -2.43
C VAL A 82 0.25 1.79 -3.93
N THR A 83 1.38 2.05 -4.57
CA THR A 83 1.53 1.88 -6.03
C THR A 83 1.83 0.44 -6.46
N GLY A 84 2.27 -0.40 -5.52
CA GLY A 84 2.71 -1.76 -5.79
C GLY A 84 4.02 -1.86 -6.59
N ASN A 85 4.21 -3.04 -7.21
CA ASN A 85 5.39 -3.42 -7.99
C ASN A 85 6.74 -3.23 -7.23
N LEU A 86 6.73 -3.62 -5.95
CA LEU A 86 7.87 -3.47 -5.06
C LEU A 86 9.06 -4.29 -5.56
N THR A 87 8.86 -5.60 -5.67
CA THR A 87 9.90 -6.59 -5.97
C THR A 87 10.53 -6.40 -7.35
N ASN A 88 9.75 -6.03 -8.37
CA ASN A 88 10.30 -5.95 -9.74
C ASN A 88 10.83 -4.56 -10.12
N LEU A 89 10.47 -3.48 -9.41
CA LEU A 89 10.85 -2.12 -9.81
C LEU A 89 11.42 -1.27 -8.67
N LYS A 90 10.72 -1.18 -7.53
CA LYS A 90 11.09 -0.20 -6.50
C LYS A 90 12.28 -0.61 -5.66
N ILE A 91 12.35 -1.89 -5.29
CA ILE A 91 13.47 -2.45 -4.55
C ILE A 91 14.79 -2.41 -5.34
N PRO A 92 14.87 -2.90 -6.60
CA PRO A 92 16.11 -2.82 -7.36
C PRO A 92 16.53 -1.37 -7.66
N CYS A 93 15.57 -0.46 -7.85
CA CYS A 93 15.87 0.96 -8.02
C CYS A 93 16.45 1.58 -6.73
N ALA A 94 15.86 1.26 -5.57
CA ALA A 94 16.34 1.75 -4.28
C ALA A 94 17.75 1.23 -3.95
N LEU A 95 17.97 -0.08 -4.13
CA LEU A 95 19.28 -0.71 -3.94
C LEU A 95 20.35 -0.11 -4.85
N ASN A 96 20.08 0.03 -6.15
CA ASN A 96 21.03 0.64 -7.08
C ASN A 96 21.33 2.12 -6.75
N ALA A 97 20.35 2.86 -6.23
CA ALA A 97 20.57 4.22 -5.78
C ALA A 97 21.45 4.27 -4.52
N MET A 98 21.22 3.36 -3.56
CA MET A 98 22.04 3.22 -2.34
C MET A 98 23.49 2.85 -2.68
N ASP A 99 23.69 1.87 -3.57
CA ASP A 99 25.02 1.41 -4.00
C ASP A 99 25.83 2.49 -4.73
N LYS A 100 25.15 3.43 -5.43
CA LYS A 100 25.81 4.53 -6.14
C LYS A 100 26.02 5.78 -5.30
N ALA A 101 25.30 5.93 -4.19
CA ALA A 101 25.40 7.08 -3.30
C ALA A 101 26.43 6.87 -2.18
N GLY A 102 26.77 5.61 -1.85
CA GLY A 102 27.92 5.25 -1.03
C GLY A 102 29.22 5.29 -1.81
#